data_AF-A0A971RV48-F1
#
_entry.id   AF-A0A971RV48-F1
#
_cell.length_a   1.000
_cell.length_b   1.000
_cell.length_c   1.000
_cell.angle_alpha   90.00
_cell.angle_beta   90.00
_cell.angle_gamma   90.00
#
_symmetry.space_group_name_H-M   'P 1'
#
loop_
_entity.id
_entity.type
_entity.pdbx_description
1 polymer ?
#
loop_
_entity_poly.entity_id
_entity_poly.type
_entity_poly.pdbx_seq_one_letter_code
_entity_poly.pdbx_strand_id
1 'polypeptide(L)'
;MAFKRINLDKDIIRKNKIPLLIEDSNWIKLFGQVKDKNIQYLKDEVTHLVEKKRELEKREKELQKEKLYSMKMILGISDAVNNENRIEALGLLDEHKGKIEKINEELEDISYQLENLPQEIRDLNFDLLEATVEYGYRELKKKEKRLKDVNDELDAIRERIRALINEKYDCEEWIESAYSFLHGMLGSEEIEKLDKIIYEKGESL
;
A
#
# COMPACT_ATOMS: atom_id res chain seq x y z
N MET A 1 15.05 5.86 23.26
CA MET A 1 14.06 4.88 23.77
C MET A 1 14.10 3.67 22.84
N ALA A 2 14.56 2.52 23.33
CA ALA A 2 14.57 1.28 22.55
C ALA A 2 13.13 0.80 22.38
N PHE A 3 12.62 0.82 21.15
CA PHE A 3 11.27 0.39 20.86
C PHE A 3 11.18 -1.15 20.97
N LYS A 4 10.26 -1.66 21.79
CA LYS A 4 9.91 -3.08 21.81
C LYS A 4 9.46 -3.46 20.40
N ARG A 5 10.16 -4.40 19.76
CA ARG A 5 9.66 -5.07 18.55
C ARG A 5 8.27 -5.60 18.88
N ILE A 6 7.28 -5.23 18.08
CA ILE A 6 5.96 -5.85 18.17
C ILE A 6 6.18 -7.28 17.69
N ASN A 7 6.38 -8.19 18.64
CA ASN A 7 6.58 -9.60 18.32
C ASN A 7 5.19 -10.19 18.07
N LEU A 8 4.80 -10.24 16.81
CA LEU A 8 3.53 -10.82 16.44
C LEU A 8 3.63 -12.34 16.56
N ASP A 9 2.71 -12.93 17.32
CA ASP A 9 2.73 -14.36 17.57
C ASP A 9 2.40 -15.14 16.29
N LYS A 10 3.40 -15.82 15.73
CA LYS A 10 3.31 -16.57 14.46
C LYS A 10 2.16 -17.57 14.48
N ASP A 11 1.87 -18.17 15.63
CA ASP A 11 0.83 -19.21 15.75
C ASP A 11 -0.60 -18.66 15.78
N ILE A 12 -0.80 -17.45 16.31
CA ILE A 12 -2.12 -16.80 16.37
C ILE A 12 -2.54 -16.32 14.98
N ILE A 13 -1.58 -15.77 14.22
CA ILE A 13 -1.87 -15.19 12.92
C ILE A 13 -1.85 -16.26 11.81
N ARG A 14 -1.05 -17.34 11.94
CA ARG A 14 -1.17 -18.54 11.06
C ARG A 14 -2.56 -19.17 11.11
N LYS A 15 -3.24 -19.14 12.27
CA LYS A 15 -4.64 -19.59 12.40
C LYS A 15 -5.65 -18.76 11.61
N ASN A 16 -5.33 -17.50 11.31
CA ASN A 16 -6.26 -16.57 10.66
C ASN A 16 -6.31 -16.65 9.13
N LYS A 17 -5.54 -17.55 8.48
CA LYS A 17 -5.48 -17.69 7.01
C LYS A 17 -5.38 -16.32 6.32
N ILE A 18 -4.29 -15.61 6.58
CA ILE A 18 -4.04 -14.29 6.03
C ILE A 18 -4.05 -14.38 4.49
N PRO A 19 -4.85 -13.55 3.79
CA PRO A 19 -4.76 -13.45 2.35
C PRO A 19 -3.37 -12.91 1.93
N LEU A 20 -3.00 -13.11 0.66
CA LEU A 20 -1.79 -12.52 0.13
C LEU A 20 -1.92 -10.99 0.16
N LEU A 21 -1.08 -10.31 0.94
CA LEU A 21 -1.17 -8.86 1.14
C LEU A 21 -0.96 -8.09 -0.17
N ILE A 22 -0.23 -8.68 -1.10
CA ILE A 22 0.03 -8.11 -2.43
C ILE A 22 -1.22 -8.10 -3.32
N GLU A 23 -2.19 -8.96 -3.05
CA GLU A 23 -3.47 -9.02 -3.77
C GLU A 23 -4.58 -8.27 -3.02
N ASP A 24 -4.34 -7.85 -1.77
CA ASP A 24 -5.33 -7.16 -0.95
C ASP A 24 -5.45 -5.68 -1.33
N SER A 25 -6.62 -5.31 -1.84
CA SER A 25 -6.90 -3.94 -2.29
C SER A 25 -6.83 -2.88 -1.18
N ASN A 26 -7.10 -3.24 0.07
CA ASN A 26 -7.00 -2.32 1.21
C ASN A 26 -5.55 -2.11 1.60
N TRP A 27 -4.75 -3.19 1.61
CA TRP A 27 -3.33 -3.11 1.86
C TRP A 27 -2.63 -2.23 0.81
N ILE A 28 -2.94 -2.41 -0.48
CA ILE A 28 -2.39 -1.58 -1.56
C ILE A 28 -2.76 -0.10 -1.39
N LYS A 29 -4.00 0.22 -1.00
CA LYS A 29 -4.43 1.61 -0.79
C LYS A 29 -3.73 2.28 0.39
N LEU A 30 -3.55 1.55 1.50
CA LEU A 30 -3.00 2.10 2.74
C LEU A 30 -1.46 2.08 2.77
N PHE A 31 -0.85 1.03 2.23
CA PHE A 31 0.58 0.76 2.34
C PHE A 31 1.32 0.75 1.00
N GLY A 32 0.62 0.87 -0.13
CA GLY A 32 1.22 0.78 -1.46
C GLY A 32 2.24 1.88 -1.80
N GLN A 33 2.18 3.04 -1.13
CA GLN A 33 3.14 4.16 -1.30
C GLN A 33 4.11 4.33 -0.12
N VAL A 34 4.19 3.34 0.78
CA VAL A 34 5.04 3.45 1.96
C VAL A 34 6.51 3.44 1.54
N LYS A 35 7.29 4.41 2.06
CA LYS A 35 8.73 4.57 1.81
C LYS A 35 9.62 3.70 2.71
N ASP A 36 9.02 2.80 3.48
CA ASP A 36 9.75 1.89 4.35
C ASP A 36 10.47 0.84 3.49
N LYS A 37 11.80 0.82 3.59
CA LYS A 37 12.66 -0.08 2.80
C LYS A 37 12.35 -1.55 3.07
N ASN A 38 11.99 -1.90 4.31
CA ASN A 38 11.70 -3.29 4.67
C ASN A 38 10.40 -3.74 4.02
N ILE A 39 9.37 -2.90 4.02
CA ILE A 39 8.07 -3.21 3.40
C ILE A 39 8.23 -3.32 1.88
N GLN A 40 9.01 -2.44 1.25
CA GLN A 40 9.28 -2.53 -0.19
C GLN A 40 10.05 -3.79 -0.54
N TYR A 41 11.13 -4.09 0.17
CA TYR A 41 11.91 -5.30 -0.05
C TYR A 41 11.06 -6.57 0.09
N LEU A 42 10.30 -6.71 1.18
CA LEU A 42 9.44 -7.87 1.42
C LEU A 42 8.30 -7.96 0.40
N LYS A 43 7.76 -6.83 -0.06
CA LYS A 43 6.76 -6.80 -1.12
C LYS A 43 7.35 -7.30 -2.44
N ASP A 44 8.52 -6.83 -2.80
CA ASP A 44 9.19 -7.23 -4.04
C ASP A 44 9.56 -8.72 -3.99
N GLU A 45 10.03 -9.21 -2.85
CA GLU A 45 10.40 -10.61 -2.65
C GLU A 45 9.18 -11.56 -2.72
N VAL A 46 8.06 -11.21 -2.08
CA VAL A 46 6.81 -11.97 -2.21
C VAL A 46 6.28 -11.91 -3.65
N THR A 47 6.40 -10.77 -4.34
CA THR A 47 6.00 -10.65 -5.75
C THR A 47 6.84 -11.58 -6.62
N HIS A 48 8.16 -11.58 -6.43
CA HIS A 48 9.09 -12.45 -7.15
C HIS A 48 8.79 -13.93 -6.90
N LEU A 49 8.50 -14.35 -5.67
CA LEU A 49 8.12 -15.75 -5.40
C LEU A 49 6.79 -16.14 -6.07
N VAL A 50 5.81 -15.24 -6.13
CA VAL A 50 4.54 -15.48 -6.83
C VAL A 50 4.76 -15.60 -8.33
N GLU A 51 5.62 -14.76 -8.92
CA GLU A 51 6.01 -14.85 -10.34
C GLU A 51 6.77 -16.15 -10.62
N LYS A 52 7.78 -16.48 -9.81
CA LYS A 52 8.53 -17.74 -9.90
C LYS A 52 7.61 -18.95 -9.85
N LYS A 53 6.60 -18.95 -8.97
CA LYS A 53 5.60 -20.02 -8.92
C LYS A 53 4.84 -20.13 -10.24
N ARG A 54 4.39 -19.02 -10.83
CA ARG A 54 3.67 -19.02 -12.12
C ARG A 54 4.56 -19.52 -13.26
N GLU A 55 5.83 -19.14 -13.27
CA GLU A 55 6.81 -19.61 -14.26
C GLU A 55 7.03 -21.11 -14.16
N LEU A 56 7.21 -21.64 -12.95
CA LEU A 56 7.34 -23.08 -12.70
C LEU A 56 6.09 -23.86 -13.11
N GLU A 57 4.88 -23.37 -12.79
CA GLU A 57 3.62 -23.99 -13.24
C GLU A 57 3.49 -24.00 -14.78
N LYS A 58 4.01 -22.95 -15.46
CA LYS A 58 4.03 -22.90 -16.92
C LYS A 58 5.04 -23.90 -17.48
N ARG A 59 6.24 -23.96 -16.90
CA ARG A 59 7.31 -24.89 -17.30
C ARG A 59 6.91 -26.35 -17.09
N GLU A 60 6.25 -26.66 -15.98
CA GLU A 60 5.68 -27.98 -15.71
C GLU A 60 4.72 -28.42 -16.81
N LYS A 61 3.78 -27.54 -17.21
CA LYS A 61 2.83 -27.81 -18.29
C LYS A 61 3.50 -27.99 -19.66
N GLU A 62 4.58 -27.25 -19.94
CA GLU A 62 5.36 -27.39 -21.16
C GLU A 62 6.10 -28.74 -21.19
N LEU A 63 6.78 -29.10 -20.11
CA LEU A 63 7.49 -30.37 -19.96
C LEU A 63 6.54 -31.57 -20.01
N GLN A 64 5.35 -31.48 -19.40
CA GLN A 64 4.33 -32.53 -19.52
C GLN A 64 3.88 -32.74 -20.97
N LYS A 65 3.74 -31.66 -21.76
CA LYS A 65 3.42 -31.76 -23.19
C LYS A 65 4.55 -32.38 -24.00
N GLU A 66 5.80 -31.98 -23.73
CA GLU A 66 7.00 -32.53 -24.38
C GLU A 66 7.19 -34.02 -24.05
N LYS A 67 6.92 -34.41 -22.80
CA LYS A 67 6.90 -35.82 -22.37
C LYS A 67 5.84 -36.61 -23.14
N LEU A 68 4.60 -36.10 -23.21
CA LEU A 68 3.51 -36.74 -23.96
C LEU A 68 3.84 -36.86 -25.45
N TYR A 69 4.45 -35.84 -26.04
CA TYR A 69 4.89 -35.87 -27.43
C TYR A 69 5.98 -36.94 -27.64
N SER A 70 7.01 -36.95 -26.80
CA SER A 70 8.10 -37.95 -26.86
C SER A 70 7.57 -39.37 -26.65
N MET A 71 6.62 -39.58 -25.74
CA MET A 71 5.96 -40.88 -25.56
C MET A 71 5.19 -41.33 -26.81
N LYS A 72 4.45 -40.43 -27.46
CA LYS A 72 3.73 -40.74 -28.72
C LYS A 72 4.71 -41.08 -29.85
N MET A 73 5.84 -40.36 -29.93
CA MET A 73 6.88 -40.65 -30.92
C MET A 73 7.52 -42.01 -30.67
N ILE A 74 7.81 -42.37 -29.41
CA ILE A 74 8.33 -43.71 -29.05
C ILE A 74 7.32 -44.80 -29.45
N LEU A 75 6.03 -44.63 -29.16
CA LEU A 75 5.00 -45.61 -29.54
C LEU A 75 4.93 -45.78 -31.06
N GLY A 76 4.89 -44.69 -31.82
CA GLY A 76 4.85 -44.74 -33.29
C GLY A 76 6.12 -45.34 -33.90
N ILE A 77 7.30 -45.01 -33.35
CA ILE A 77 8.58 -45.58 -33.79
C ILE A 77 8.64 -47.07 -33.43
N SER A 78 8.20 -47.45 -32.23
CA SER A 78 8.17 -48.86 -31.78
C SER A 78 7.23 -49.71 -32.64
N ASP A 79 6.06 -49.19 -33.02
CA ASP A 79 5.14 -49.84 -33.94
C ASP A 79 5.73 -49.99 -35.35
N ALA A 80 6.48 -48.98 -35.83
CA ALA A 80 7.15 -49.02 -37.13
C ALA A 80 8.37 -49.97 -37.15
N VAL A 81 9.16 -50.02 -36.07
CA VAL A 81 10.29 -50.96 -35.93
C VAL A 81 9.79 -52.40 -35.92
N ASN A 82 8.69 -52.68 -35.21
CA ASN A 82 8.16 -54.03 -35.04
C ASN A 82 7.43 -54.56 -36.29
N ASN A 83 6.81 -53.67 -37.09
CA ASN A 83 6.10 -54.04 -38.33
C ASN A 83 6.95 -53.91 -39.61
N GLU A 84 7.90 -52.98 -39.70
CA GLU A 84 8.67 -52.68 -40.93
C GLU A 84 10.17 -53.06 -40.86
N ASN A 85 10.66 -53.64 -39.75
CA ASN A 85 12.07 -54.07 -39.58
C ASN A 85 13.11 -52.94 -39.82
N ARG A 86 12.77 -51.68 -39.54
CA ARG A 86 13.71 -50.54 -39.65
C ARG A 86 14.61 -50.43 -38.42
N ILE A 87 15.73 -51.17 -38.44
CA ILE A 87 16.73 -51.19 -37.35
C ILE A 87 17.32 -49.79 -37.07
N GLU A 88 17.40 -48.91 -38.07
CA GLU A 88 17.88 -47.52 -37.93
C GLU A 88 17.04 -46.66 -36.96
N ALA A 89 15.77 -47.03 -36.73
CA ALA A 89 14.89 -46.29 -35.85
C ALA A 89 15.08 -46.61 -34.35
N LEU A 90 15.91 -47.60 -34.02
CA LEU A 90 16.31 -47.90 -32.63
C LEU A 90 17.10 -46.73 -31.99
N GLY A 91 17.96 -46.04 -32.75
CA GLY A 91 18.74 -44.90 -32.24
C GLY A 91 17.86 -43.70 -31.87
N LEU A 92 16.82 -43.43 -32.65
CA LEU A 92 15.82 -42.40 -32.35
C LEU A 92 14.98 -42.77 -31.12
N LEU A 93 14.70 -44.06 -30.92
CA LEU A 93 13.96 -44.56 -29.77
C LEU A 93 14.76 -44.35 -28.47
N ASP A 94 16.06 -44.64 -28.48
CA ASP A 94 16.95 -44.36 -27.33
C ASP A 94 17.13 -42.87 -27.07
N GLU A 95 17.19 -42.03 -28.12
CA GLU A 95 17.23 -40.56 -27.96
C GLU A 95 15.96 -40.03 -27.29
N HIS A 96 14.79 -40.50 -27.71
CA HIS A 96 13.52 -40.11 -27.09
C HIS A 96 13.35 -40.65 -25.67
N LYS A 97 13.87 -41.85 -25.36
CA LYS A 97 13.92 -42.37 -23.98
C LYS A 97 14.78 -41.50 -23.08
N GLY A 98 16.00 -41.17 -23.51
CA GLY A 98 16.89 -40.29 -22.74
C GLY A 98 16.32 -38.88 -22.56
N LYS A 99 15.57 -38.37 -23.55
CA LYS A 99 14.80 -37.12 -23.42
C LYS A 99 13.71 -37.22 -22.35
N ILE A 100 12.96 -38.33 -22.30
CA ILE A 100 11.94 -38.56 -21.27
C ILE A 100 12.55 -38.67 -19.87
N GLU A 101 13.69 -39.34 -19.72
CA GLU A 101 14.38 -39.44 -18.43
C GLU A 101 14.78 -38.05 -17.91
N LYS A 102 15.40 -37.22 -18.76
CA LYS A 102 15.74 -35.83 -18.40
C LYS A 102 14.51 -34.98 -18.07
N ILE A 103 13.42 -35.14 -18.83
CA ILE A 103 12.16 -34.43 -18.55
C ILE A 103 11.56 -34.90 -17.22
N ASN A 104 11.69 -36.18 -16.86
CA ASN A 104 11.21 -36.68 -15.57
C ASN A 104 12.01 -36.10 -14.40
N GLU A 105 13.35 -36.06 -14.51
CA GLU A 105 14.22 -35.42 -13.51
C GLU A 105 13.85 -33.94 -13.33
N GLU A 106 13.69 -33.18 -14.42
CA GLU A 106 13.30 -31.76 -14.36
C GLU A 106 11.89 -31.57 -13.75
N LEU A 107 10.95 -32.49 -14.03
CA LEU A 107 9.60 -32.46 -13.45
C LEU A 107 9.58 -32.79 -11.95
N GLU A 108 10.46 -33.68 -11.48
CA GLU A 108 10.62 -33.98 -10.06
C GLU A 108 11.16 -32.77 -9.30
N ASP A 109 12.19 -32.11 -9.84
CA ASP A 109 12.75 -30.87 -9.27
C ASP A 109 11.71 -29.74 -9.21
N ILE A 110 10.93 -29.56 -10.28
CA ILE A 110 9.87 -28.54 -10.33
C ILE A 110 8.76 -28.88 -9.33
N SER A 111 8.38 -30.16 -9.20
CA SER A 111 7.36 -30.59 -8.23
C SER A 111 7.80 -30.31 -6.81
N TYR A 112 9.05 -30.61 -6.47
CA TYR A 112 9.62 -30.31 -5.16
C TYR A 112 9.61 -28.80 -4.87
N GLN A 113 9.99 -27.97 -5.85
CA GLN A 113 9.93 -26.52 -5.69
C GLN A 113 8.49 -26.00 -5.52
N LEU A 114 7.54 -26.53 -6.29
CA LEU A 114 6.12 -26.15 -6.20
C LEU A 114 5.47 -26.58 -4.89
N GLU A 115 5.97 -27.62 -4.23
CA GLU A 115 5.51 -28.06 -2.91
C GLU A 115 6.01 -27.12 -1.79
N ASN A 116 7.24 -26.63 -1.89
CA ASN A 116 7.86 -25.77 -0.87
C ASN A 116 7.48 -24.28 -1.02
N LEU A 117 7.34 -23.79 -2.25
CA LEU A 117 7.04 -22.38 -2.55
C LEU A 117 5.80 -21.82 -1.81
N PRO A 118 4.66 -22.54 -1.70
CA PRO A 118 3.50 -22.06 -0.95
C PRO A 118 3.80 -21.80 0.53
N GLN A 119 4.73 -22.54 1.12
CA GLN A 119 5.15 -22.32 2.50
C GLN A 119 6.04 -21.09 2.62
N GLU A 120 7.03 -20.95 1.74
CA GLU A 120 7.91 -19.77 1.68
C GLU A 120 7.12 -18.49 1.43
N ILE A 121 6.18 -18.49 0.49
CA ILE A 121 5.29 -17.35 0.21
C ILE A 121 4.49 -16.99 1.46
N ARG A 122 3.97 -17.98 2.20
CA ARG A 122 3.23 -17.72 3.44
C ARG A 122 4.11 -17.12 4.54
N ASP A 123 5.34 -17.60 4.68
CA ASP A 123 6.26 -17.10 5.68
C ASP A 123 6.74 -15.68 5.36
N LEU A 124 7.06 -15.37 4.09
CA LEU A 124 7.39 -14.00 3.69
C LEU A 124 6.18 -13.06 3.75
N ASN A 125 4.97 -13.52 3.38
CA ASN A 125 3.75 -12.73 3.52
C ASN A 125 3.46 -12.41 5.00
N PHE A 126 3.84 -13.31 5.92
CA PHE A 126 3.77 -13.05 7.35
C PHE A 126 4.76 -11.98 7.78
N ASP A 127 6.02 -12.08 7.35
CA ASP A 127 7.05 -11.11 7.72
C ASP A 127 6.69 -9.72 7.14
N LEU A 128 6.09 -9.67 5.95
CA LEU A 128 5.51 -8.46 5.37
C LEU A 128 4.36 -7.91 6.23
N LEU A 129 3.47 -8.78 6.74
CA LEU A 129 2.40 -8.38 7.65
C LEU A 129 2.97 -7.75 8.92
N GLU A 130 3.97 -8.39 9.54
CA GLU A 130 4.59 -7.90 10.77
C GLU A 130 5.21 -6.51 10.58
N ALA A 131 5.98 -6.34 9.51
CA ALA A 131 6.54 -5.03 9.15
C ALA A 131 5.44 -3.98 8.89
N THR A 132 4.38 -4.37 8.17
CA THR A 132 3.24 -3.51 7.88
C THR A 132 2.53 -3.08 9.16
N VAL A 133 2.26 -4.01 10.07
CA VAL A 133 1.56 -3.75 11.33
C VAL A 133 2.39 -2.84 12.23
N GLU A 134 3.70 -3.08 12.33
CA GLU A 134 4.59 -2.22 13.12
C GLU A 134 4.59 -0.78 12.57
N TYR A 135 4.72 -0.64 11.26
CA TYR A 135 4.65 0.66 10.59
C TYR A 135 3.27 1.31 10.76
N GLY A 136 2.20 0.55 10.55
CA GLY A 136 0.81 1.01 10.61
C GLY A 136 0.45 1.55 11.99
N TYR A 137 0.76 0.82 13.07
CA TYR A 137 0.51 1.29 14.43
C TYR A 137 1.36 2.52 14.80
N ARG A 138 2.60 2.59 14.32
CA ARG A 138 3.47 3.76 14.52
C ARG A 138 2.90 5.00 13.85
N GLU A 139 2.44 4.89 12.61
CA GLU A 139 1.82 6.01 11.90
C GLU A 139 0.45 6.36 12.49
N LEU A 140 -0.36 5.38 12.86
CA LEU A 140 -1.66 5.61 13.53
C LEU A 140 -1.49 6.45 14.78
N LYS A 141 -0.57 6.08 15.67
CA LYS A 141 -0.31 6.83 16.91
C LYS A 141 0.17 8.26 16.65
N LYS A 142 0.99 8.48 15.61
CA LYS A 142 1.41 9.83 15.20
C LYS A 142 0.22 10.64 14.68
N LYS A 143 -0.63 10.03 13.87
CA LYS A 143 -1.81 10.68 13.29
C LYS A 143 -2.85 11.00 14.35
N GLU A 144 -3.10 10.11 15.31
CA GLU A 144 -3.97 10.38 16.47
C GLU A 144 -3.46 11.55 17.30
N LYS A 145 -2.15 11.58 17.59
CA LYS A 145 -1.56 12.71 18.32
C LYS A 145 -1.73 14.01 17.53
N ARG A 146 -1.41 14.01 16.22
CA ARG A 146 -1.56 15.20 15.39
C ARG A 146 -3.02 15.63 15.28
N LEU A 147 -3.96 14.68 15.21
CA LEU A 147 -5.39 14.98 15.20
C LEU A 147 -5.82 15.69 16.48
N LYS A 148 -5.34 15.21 17.64
CA LYS A 148 -5.59 15.87 18.91
C LYS A 148 -5.00 17.29 18.93
N ASP A 149 -3.73 17.43 18.56
CA ASP A 149 -3.05 18.73 18.52
C ASP A 149 -3.79 19.73 17.59
N VAL A 150 -4.27 19.26 16.42
CA VAL A 150 -5.05 20.08 15.49
C VAL A 150 -6.41 20.47 16.06
N ASN A 151 -7.10 19.57 16.77
CA ASN A 151 -8.37 19.91 17.42
C ASN A 151 -8.16 20.96 18.52
N ASP A 152 -7.12 20.80 19.32
CA ASP A 152 -6.78 21.76 20.39
C ASP A 152 -6.42 23.14 19.79
N GLU A 153 -5.63 23.18 18.69
CA GLU A 153 -5.35 24.42 17.93
C GLU A 153 -6.64 25.05 17.38
N LEU A 154 -7.54 24.24 16.82
CA LEU A 154 -8.77 24.69 16.22
C LEU A 154 -9.73 25.29 17.27
N ASP A 155 -9.84 24.68 18.44
CA ASP A 155 -10.64 25.20 19.54
C ASP A 155 -10.05 26.49 20.11
N ALA A 156 -8.73 26.59 20.23
CA ALA A 156 -8.08 27.85 20.63
C ALA A 156 -8.35 29.00 19.63
N ILE A 157 -8.34 28.71 18.33
CA ILE A 157 -8.68 29.69 17.29
C ILE A 157 -10.17 30.08 17.39
N ARG A 158 -11.07 29.13 17.64
CA ARG A 158 -12.51 29.43 17.84
C ARG A 158 -12.73 30.37 19.01
N GLU A 159 -12.08 30.15 20.14
CA GLU A 159 -12.17 31.05 21.29
C GLU A 159 -11.61 32.44 20.98
N ARG A 160 -10.48 32.51 20.25
CA ARG A 160 -9.94 33.80 19.81
C ARG A 160 -10.90 34.54 18.87
N ILE A 161 -11.56 33.82 17.96
CA ILE A 161 -12.58 34.41 17.08
C ILE A 161 -13.73 34.97 17.91
N ARG A 162 -14.22 34.24 18.91
CA ARG A 162 -15.28 34.73 19.81
C ARG A 162 -14.86 36.01 20.53
N ALA A 163 -13.64 36.06 21.05
CA ALA A 163 -13.11 37.26 21.71
C ALA A 163 -13.05 38.46 20.76
N LEU A 164 -12.54 38.27 19.53
CA LEU A 164 -12.47 39.34 18.52
C LEU A 164 -13.86 39.81 18.06
N ILE A 165 -14.84 38.90 18.00
CA ILE A 165 -16.23 39.26 17.68
C ILE A 165 -16.80 40.17 18.77
N ASN A 166 -16.58 39.85 20.04
CA ASN A 166 -17.03 40.70 21.15
C ASN A 166 -16.34 42.08 21.11
N GLU A 167 -15.02 42.11 20.93
CA GLU A 167 -14.27 43.37 20.82
C GLU A 167 -14.77 44.23 19.65
N LYS A 168 -15.12 43.60 18.52
CA LYS A 168 -15.75 44.29 17.38
C LYS A 168 -17.08 44.93 17.78
N TYR A 169 -17.97 44.19 18.46
CA TYR A 169 -19.25 44.73 18.90
C TYR A 169 -19.09 45.85 19.93
N ASP A 170 -18.20 45.71 20.90
CA ASP A 170 -17.91 46.75 21.89
C ASP A 170 -17.41 48.04 21.22
N CYS A 171 -16.53 47.92 20.22
CA CYS A 171 -16.07 49.06 19.43
C CYS A 171 -17.21 49.70 18.62
N GLU A 172 -18.04 48.89 17.97
CA GLU A 172 -19.18 49.39 17.18
C GLU A 172 -20.19 50.14 18.06
N GLU A 173 -20.55 49.58 19.24
CA GLU A 173 -21.45 50.23 20.20
C GLU A 173 -20.84 51.53 20.75
N TRP A 174 -19.54 51.54 21.05
CA TRP A 174 -18.87 52.75 21.52
C TRP A 174 -18.83 53.83 20.45
N ILE A 175 -18.53 53.48 19.20
CA ILE A 175 -18.52 54.43 18.07
C ILE A 175 -19.92 55.02 17.88
N GLU A 176 -20.97 54.20 17.81
CA GLU A 176 -22.34 54.67 17.66
C GLU A 176 -22.76 55.57 18.82
N SER A 177 -22.44 55.19 20.06
CA SER A 177 -22.76 55.95 21.27
C SER A 177 -22.03 57.29 21.32
N ALA A 178 -20.73 57.30 21.00
CA ALA A 178 -19.93 58.51 20.94
C ALA A 178 -20.45 59.46 19.86
N TYR A 179 -20.75 58.94 18.67
CA TYR A 179 -21.26 59.73 17.56
C TYR A 179 -22.66 60.31 17.87
N SER A 180 -23.53 59.52 18.50
CA SER A 180 -24.85 59.97 18.99
C SER A 180 -24.73 61.06 20.06
N PHE A 181 -23.83 60.88 21.03
CA PHE A 181 -23.57 61.87 22.08
C PHE A 181 -23.06 63.19 21.50
N LEU A 182 -22.07 63.12 20.61
CA LEU A 182 -21.57 64.30 19.93
C LEU A 182 -22.71 64.98 19.16
N HIS A 183 -23.54 64.23 18.44
CA HIS A 183 -24.64 64.78 17.64
C HIS A 183 -25.66 65.52 18.50
N GLY A 184 -26.00 64.95 19.66
CA GLY A 184 -26.90 65.58 20.62
C GLY A 184 -26.32 66.85 21.25
N MET A 185 -25.00 66.93 21.41
CA MET A 185 -24.33 68.06 22.07
C MET A 185 -23.98 69.21 21.12
N LEU A 186 -23.53 68.90 19.90
CA LEU A 186 -23.00 69.88 18.95
C LEU A 186 -24.00 70.26 17.85
N GLY A 187 -25.06 69.46 17.66
CA GLY A 187 -26.00 69.63 16.54
C GLY A 187 -25.46 69.03 15.23
N SER A 188 -26.38 68.66 14.35
CA SER A 188 -26.08 67.94 13.11
C SER A 188 -25.17 68.69 12.13
N GLU A 189 -25.27 70.01 12.06
CA GLU A 189 -24.47 70.83 11.14
C GLU A 189 -22.98 70.94 11.54
N GLU A 190 -22.66 70.82 12.83
CA GLU A 190 -21.29 71.01 13.31
C GLU A 190 -20.48 69.70 13.29
N ILE A 191 -21.16 68.55 13.41
CA ILE A 191 -20.54 67.23 13.20
C ILE A 191 -20.18 66.98 11.76
N GLU A 192 -21.05 67.35 10.82
CA GLU A 192 -20.79 67.14 9.39
C GLU A 192 -19.56 67.93 8.90
N LYS A 193 -19.26 69.07 9.56
CA LYS A 193 -18.00 69.82 9.36
C LYS A 193 -16.80 69.13 10.00
N LEU A 194 -16.95 68.64 11.24
CA LEU A 194 -15.87 67.95 11.96
C LEU A 194 -15.45 66.65 11.27
N ASP A 195 -16.40 65.88 10.75
CA ASP A 195 -16.12 64.64 10.03
C ASP A 195 -15.30 64.90 8.76
N LYS A 196 -15.61 65.95 7.98
CA LYS A 196 -14.80 66.33 6.81
C LYS A 196 -13.35 66.67 7.20
N ILE A 197 -13.15 67.39 8.30
CA ILE A 197 -11.83 67.80 8.78
C ILE A 197 -11.02 66.61 9.31
N ILE A 198 -11.67 65.65 9.98
CA ILE A 198 -11.01 64.47 10.53
C ILE A 198 -10.67 63.45 9.44
N TYR A 199 -11.58 63.22 8.47
CA TYR A 199 -11.32 62.35 7.32
C TYR A 199 -10.14 62.84 6.47
N GLU A 200 -10.05 64.15 6.20
CA GLU A 200 -8.92 64.73 5.44
C GLU A 200 -7.57 64.62 6.18
N LYS A 201 -7.58 64.57 7.52
CA LYS A 201 -6.35 64.37 8.32
C LYS A 201 -5.96 62.89 8.48
N GLY A 202 -6.91 61.96 8.36
CA GLY A 202 -6.67 60.53 8.50
C GLY A 202 -5.90 59.89 7.36
N GLU A 203 -5.96 60.44 6.14
CA GLU A 203 -5.16 59.98 4.98
C GLU A 203 -3.70 60.47 5.00
N SER A 204 -3.31 61.27 6.00
CA SER A 204 -1.97 61.87 6.12
C SER A 204 -1.03 61.16 7.12
N LEU A 205 -1.44 60.01 7.68
CA LEU A 205 -0.66 59.14 8.58
C LEU A 205 -0.63 57.71 8.05
#